data_AF-A0A850JGT2-F1
#
_entry.id   AF-A0A850JGT2-F1
#
_cell.length_a   1.000
_cell.length_b   1.000
_cell.length_c   1.000
_cell.angle_alpha   90.00
_cell.angle_beta   90.00
_cell.angle_gamma   90.00
#
_symmetry.space_group_name_H-M   'P 1'
#
loop_
_entity.id
_entity.type
_entity.pdbx_description
1 polymer ?
#
loop_
_entity_poly.entity_id
_entity_poly.type
_entity_poly.pdbx_seq_one_letter_code
_entity_poly.pdbx_strand_id
1 'polypeptide(L)'
;PPAQPHRRPAHEQPAPSHVPPPRVQHGAPPPPPPSTSTRTAPAHGPGAPKRPANRALIGVAAAALTVIVGIGAWALSGTGGDNEPGGGGATDKSKTSAPPQPTVVKLQAQGVQAVQQSRPGHQDTSIGKNTDSVIDGKASGNWETQSYADAGFGNYSKGMGVLLDMGKPVKVANVKIVSPESGGTLQVKVGDSQSPSDLKRIGEQPANGSELTVTASPQVTGQYVLVWFTKLPSSLKGKLGEVTVYGAAG
;
A
#
# COMPACT_ATOMS: atom_id res chain seq x y z
N PRO A 1 -10.83 27.37 78.04
CA PRO A 1 -10.60 26.67 76.76
C PRO A 1 -11.39 27.35 75.60
N PRO A 2 -11.03 27.22 74.30
CA PRO A 2 -9.86 26.57 73.66
C PRO A 2 -9.02 27.54 72.77
N ALA A 3 -7.70 27.34 72.66
CA ALA A 3 -6.94 26.69 71.56
C ALA A 3 -6.23 27.67 70.61
N GLN A 4 -4.93 27.89 70.85
CA GLN A 4 -3.99 28.45 69.89
C GLN A 4 -3.45 27.33 68.97
N PRO A 5 -3.29 27.58 67.66
CA PRO A 5 -2.75 26.58 66.74
C PRO A 5 -1.23 26.45 66.89
N HIS A 6 -0.78 25.21 67.07
CA HIS A 6 0.63 24.83 67.08
C HIS A 6 1.29 25.10 65.71
N ARG A 7 2.28 26.01 65.68
CA ARG A 7 3.26 26.08 64.59
C ARG A 7 4.19 24.87 64.68
N ARG A 8 4.26 24.08 63.62
CA ARG A 8 5.25 23.01 63.45
C ARG A 8 6.65 23.63 63.29
N PRO A 9 7.69 23.09 63.94
CA PRO A 9 9.07 23.48 63.65
C PRO A 9 9.45 23.06 62.23
N ALA A 10 10.20 23.92 61.54
CA ALA A 10 10.78 23.62 60.25
C ALA A 10 11.75 22.44 60.37
N HIS A 11 11.65 21.49 59.45
CA HIS A 11 12.62 20.42 59.30
C HIS A 11 13.94 21.03 58.81
N GLU A 12 14.94 21.00 59.69
CA GLU A 12 16.33 21.29 59.37
C GLU A 12 16.84 20.19 58.43
N GLN A 13 17.19 20.58 57.21
CA GLN A 13 17.66 19.69 56.15
C GLN A 13 19.15 19.41 56.38
N PRO A 14 19.59 18.15 56.58
CA PRO A 14 21.01 17.87 56.76
C PRO A 14 21.77 18.12 55.45
N ALA A 15 22.89 18.83 55.57
CA ALA A 15 23.80 19.16 54.48
C ALA A 15 24.32 17.88 53.78
N PRO A 16 24.52 17.90 52.45
CA PRO A 16 25.10 16.77 51.74
C PRO A 16 26.58 16.62 52.09
N SER A 17 26.96 15.50 52.70
CA SER A 17 28.35 15.06 52.83
C SER A 17 28.91 14.77 51.44
N HIS A 18 29.60 15.73 50.84
CA HIS A 18 30.41 15.53 49.65
C HIS A 18 31.66 14.73 50.02
N VAL A 19 31.68 13.44 49.66
CA VAL A 19 32.90 12.63 49.61
C VAL A 19 33.57 12.87 48.24
N PRO A 20 34.82 13.35 48.17
CA PRO A 20 35.52 13.47 46.90
C PRO A 20 35.90 12.09 46.35
N PRO A 21 35.79 11.82 45.03
CA PRO A 21 36.35 10.61 44.44
C PRO A 21 37.89 10.64 44.48
N PRO A 22 38.56 9.47 44.54
CA PRO A 22 40.02 9.40 44.55
C PRO A 22 40.59 9.90 43.22
N ARG A 23 41.54 10.83 43.33
CA ARG A 23 42.37 11.35 42.23
C ARG A 23 43.36 10.26 41.80
N VAL A 24 43.14 9.65 40.64
CA VAL A 24 44.15 8.86 39.93
C VAL A 24 45.16 9.81 39.26
N GLN A 25 46.42 9.74 39.70
CA GLN A 25 47.55 10.44 39.06
C GLN A 25 48.20 9.56 38.00
N HIS A 26 48.18 10.08 36.77
CA HIS A 26 49.16 9.98 35.67
C HIS A 26 49.73 8.62 35.22
N GLY A 27 49.36 8.25 33.99
CA GLY A 27 50.28 7.67 33.01
C GLY A 27 50.15 8.46 31.70
N ALA A 28 51.25 9.04 31.21
CA ALA A 28 51.28 9.69 29.90
C ALA A 28 51.10 8.62 28.80
N PRO A 29 50.40 8.91 27.69
CA PRO A 29 50.32 7.99 26.56
C PRO A 29 51.70 7.85 25.89
N PRO A 30 52.08 6.65 25.40
CA PRO A 30 53.31 6.49 24.62
C PRO A 30 53.23 7.31 23.32
N PRO A 31 54.37 7.81 22.81
CA PRO A 31 54.39 8.52 21.53
C PRO A 31 53.96 7.59 20.38
N PRO A 32 53.30 8.12 19.34
CA PRO A 32 52.96 7.35 18.14
C PRO A 32 54.24 6.91 17.40
N PRO A 33 54.23 5.75 16.71
CA PRO A 33 55.35 5.33 15.87
C PRO A 33 55.54 6.32 14.69
N PRO A 34 56.78 6.50 14.19
CA PRO A 34 57.05 7.40 13.08
C PRO A 34 56.33 6.92 11.80
N SER A 35 55.61 7.84 11.16
CA SER A 35 55.01 7.64 9.85
C SER A 35 56.10 7.51 8.79
N THR A 36 56.30 6.30 8.26
CA THR A 36 57.11 6.09 7.05
C THR A 36 56.39 6.72 5.86
N SER A 37 56.86 7.91 5.49
CA SER A 37 56.50 8.56 4.23
C SER A 37 57.28 7.90 3.10
N THR A 38 56.71 6.86 2.46
CA THR A 38 57.21 6.45 1.14
C THR A 38 56.58 7.34 0.08
N ARG A 39 57.29 8.45 -0.15
CA ARG A 39 57.13 9.34 -1.29
C ARG A 39 57.55 8.59 -2.56
N THR A 40 56.59 8.21 -3.39
CA THR A 40 56.85 7.84 -4.79
C THR A 40 56.00 8.70 -5.69
N ALA A 41 56.64 9.57 -6.45
CA ALA A 41 56.09 10.24 -7.64
C ALA A 41 57.28 10.66 -8.52
N PRO A 42 57.12 10.88 -9.84
CA PRO A 42 56.19 10.26 -10.78
C PRO A 42 56.93 9.75 -12.06
N ALA A 43 56.37 8.76 -12.75
CA ALA A 43 56.71 8.52 -14.16
C ALA A 43 55.55 9.00 -15.04
N HIS A 44 55.88 9.89 -15.97
CA HIS A 44 54.97 10.49 -16.95
C HIS A 44 54.35 9.44 -17.87
N GLY A 45 53.03 9.47 -18.01
CA GLY A 45 52.30 8.83 -19.10
C GLY A 45 51.14 9.74 -19.52
N PRO A 46 51.06 10.20 -20.78
CA PRO A 46 49.98 11.06 -21.23
C PRO A 46 48.76 10.20 -21.61
N GLY A 47 47.60 10.49 -21.03
CA GLY A 47 46.37 9.79 -21.38
C GLY A 47 45.17 10.21 -20.54
N ALA A 48 44.60 11.38 -20.81
CA ALA A 48 43.16 11.59 -20.61
C ALA A 48 42.47 11.23 -21.92
N PRO A 49 41.33 10.51 -21.91
CA PRO A 49 40.07 11.22 -21.68
C PRO A 49 38.95 10.43 -20.95
N LYS A 50 38.11 11.23 -20.26
CA LYS A 50 36.64 11.13 -20.14
C LYS A 50 36.02 9.88 -19.51
N ARG A 51 35.44 10.11 -18.32
CA ARG A 51 34.29 9.37 -17.77
C ARG A 51 33.16 9.28 -18.81
N PRO A 52 32.56 8.11 -19.01
CA PRO A 52 31.15 8.01 -19.35
C PRO A 52 30.38 7.64 -18.07
N ALA A 53 29.58 8.59 -17.58
CA ALA A 53 28.47 8.25 -16.71
C ALA A 53 27.48 7.41 -17.53
N ASN A 54 27.32 6.14 -17.20
CA ASN A 54 26.26 5.32 -17.77
C ASN A 54 24.91 5.80 -17.21
N ARG A 55 24.38 6.85 -17.81
CA ARG A 55 22.95 7.11 -17.87
C ARG A 55 22.35 6.12 -18.87
N ALA A 56 21.85 5.01 -18.38
CA ALA A 56 20.96 4.16 -19.15
C ALA A 56 19.53 4.39 -18.65
N LEU A 57 18.83 5.29 -19.35
CA LEU A 57 17.37 5.24 -19.46
C LEU A 57 17.05 3.96 -20.24
N ILE A 58 16.35 3.02 -19.60
CA ILE A 58 15.57 2.01 -20.31
C ILE A 58 14.21 1.94 -19.60
N GLY A 59 13.23 2.60 -20.20
CA GLY A 59 11.84 2.28 -19.97
C GLY A 59 11.54 0.95 -20.66
N VAL A 60 10.73 0.12 -20.01
CA VAL A 60 9.88 -0.86 -20.68
C VAL A 60 8.55 -0.84 -19.94
N ALA A 61 7.57 -0.20 -20.58
CA ALA A 61 6.17 -0.49 -20.32
C ALA A 61 5.91 -1.92 -20.82
N ALA A 62 5.48 -2.81 -19.93
CA ALA A 62 4.96 -4.11 -20.31
C ALA A 62 3.54 -4.23 -19.79
N ALA A 63 2.59 -3.82 -20.62
CA ALA A 63 1.20 -4.24 -20.48
C ALA A 63 1.11 -5.70 -20.94
N ALA A 64 0.83 -6.62 -20.02
CA ALA A 64 0.38 -7.96 -20.35
C ALA A 64 -1.11 -8.05 -20.01
N LEU A 65 -1.96 -7.91 -21.03
CA LEU A 65 -3.39 -8.18 -20.95
C LEU A 65 -3.63 -9.65 -21.30
N THR A 66 -3.70 -10.52 -20.30
CA THR A 66 -4.28 -11.86 -20.45
C THR A 66 -5.72 -11.84 -19.95
N VAL A 67 -6.66 -11.73 -20.88
CA VAL A 67 -8.07 -12.02 -20.62
C VAL A 67 -8.28 -13.52 -20.87
N ILE A 68 -8.43 -14.29 -19.80
CA ILE A 68 -8.90 -15.68 -19.89
C ILE A 68 -10.41 -15.63 -20.11
N VAL A 69 -10.87 -16.01 -21.29
CA VAL A 69 -12.29 -16.21 -21.60
C VAL A 69 -12.63 -17.67 -21.28
N GLY A 70 -13.48 -17.87 -20.28
CA GLY A 70 -14.06 -19.18 -19.98
C GLY A 70 -15.04 -19.58 -21.09
N ILE A 71 -14.77 -20.71 -21.75
CA ILE A 71 -15.71 -21.36 -22.66
C ILE A 71 -16.71 -22.15 -21.80
N GLY A 72 -17.99 -21.81 -21.88
CA GLY A 72 -19.06 -22.57 -21.27
C GLY A 72 -20.22 -22.74 -22.24
N ALA A 73 -20.27 -23.88 -22.93
CA ALA A 73 -21.50 -24.45 -23.48
C ALA A 73 -21.25 -25.93 -23.81
N TRP A 74 -21.63 -26.83 -22.90
CA TRP A 74 -21.95 -28.20 -23.29
C TRP A 74 -23.46 -28.35 -23.36
N ALA A 75 -23.85 -29.03 -24.43
CA ALA A 75 -25.19 -29.15 -24.96
C ALA A 75 -26.08 -30.06 -24.12
N LEU A 76 -27.34 -29.67 -23.99
CA LEU A 76 -28.46 -30.60 -23.85
C LEU A 76 -29.46 -30.27 -24.95
N SER A 77 -29.21 -30.81 -26.15
CA SER A 77 -30.25 -30.93 -27.17
C SER A 77 -30.89 -32.29 -26.98
N GLY A 78 -32.14 -32.29 -26.49
CA GLY A 78 -32.98 -33.48 -26.49
C GLY A 78 -33.25 -33.90 -27.93
N THR A 79 -32.88 -35.13 -28.24
CA THR A 79 -33.14 -35.80 -29.51
C THR A 79 -34.59 -36.27 -29.52
N GLY A 80 -35.37 -35.82 -30.49
CA GLY A 80 -36.71 -36.35 -30.77
C GLY A 80 -37.14 -36.06 -32.20
N GLY A 81 -37.47 -37.12 -32.94
CA GLY A 81 -38.54 -37.11 -33.95
C GLY A 81 -38.19 -36.76 -35.40
N ASP A 82 -37.71 -37.74 -36.14
CA ASP A 82 -38.26 -38.33 -37.39
C ASP A 82 -38.81 -37.45 -38.56
N ASN A 83 -38.33 -37.82 -39.76
CA ASN A 83 -38.90 -37.79 -41.13
C ASN A 83 -38.91 -36.56 -42.09
N GLU A 84 -38.21 -36.81 -43.21
CA GLU A 84 -38.44 -36.51 -44.64
C GLU A 84 -38.19 -35.13 -45.30
N PRO A 85 -37.72 -35.10 -46.58
CA PRO A 85 -37.19 -33.92 -47.23
C PRO A 85 -38.20 -33.25 -48.18
N GLY A 86 -38.45 -31.96 -47.99
CA GLY A 86 -39.27 -31.19 -48.93
C GLY A 86 -39.14 -29.68 -48.75
N GLY A 87 -38.60 -29.02 -49.80
CA GLY A 87 -39.05 -27.71 -50.27
C GLY A 87 -38.85 -26.47 -49.39
N GLY A 88 -37.87 -25.64 -49.79
CA GLY A 88 -38.01 -24.18 -49.92
C GLY A 88 -38.60 -23.37 -48.76
N GLY A 89 -37.73 -22.67 -48.03
CA GLY A 89 -38.14 -21.59 -47.14
C GLY A 89 -36.99 -21.05 -46.33
N ALA A 90 -36.29 -20.05 -46.87
CA ALA A 90 -35.32 -19.26 -46.13
C ALA A 90 -36.01 -18.62 -44.92
N THR A 91 -35.77 -19.18 -43.72
CA THR A 91 -35.91 -18.44 -42.47
C THR A 91 -34.59 -18.57 -41.74
N ASP A 92 -33.73 -17.57 -41.93
CA ASP A 92 -32.59 -17.29 -41.05
C ASP A 92 -33.17 -17.00 -39.65
N LYS A 93 -33.42 -18.06 -38.89
CA LYS A 93 -33.81 -17.96 -37.50
C LYS A 93 -32.56 -17.72 -36.68
N SER A 94 -32.57 -16.59 -35.99
CA SER A 94 -31.90 -16.38 -34.72
C SER A 94 -30.38 -16.27 -34.77
N LYS A 95 -29.90 -15.13 -35.28
CA LYS A 95 -28.73 -14.49 -34.65
C LYS A 95 -29.18 -13.97 -33.29
N THR A 96 -29.14 -14.84 -32.28
CA THR A 96 -29.13 -14.41 -30.88
C THR A 96 -27.90 -13.52 -30.73
N SER A 97 -28.11 -12.20 -30.73
CA SER A 97 -27.06 -11.25 -30.39
C SER A 97 -26.64 -11.55 -28.95
N ALA A 98 -25.38 -11.93 -28.76
CA ALA A 98 -24.83 -12.11 -27.43
C ALA A 98 -25.09 -10.82 -26.62
N PRO A 99 -25.52 -10.92 -25.35
CA PRO A 99 -25.73 -9.74 -24.52
C PRO A 99 -24.48 -8.84 -24.55
N PRO A 100 -24.63 -7.50 -24.59
CA PRO A 100 -23.49 -6.61 -24.57
C PRO A 100 -22.59 -6.92 -23.37
N GLN A 101 -21.35 -7.33 -23.63
CA GLN A 101 -20.38 -7.54 -22.57
C GLN A 101 -20.05 -6.17 -21.96
N PRO A 102 -20.19 -5.99 -20.63
CA PRO A 102 -19.92 -4.70 -20.00
C PRO A 102 -18.47 -4.30 -20.28
N THR A 103 -18.29 -3.16 -20.96
CA THR A 103 -16.96 -2.60 -21.23
C THR A 103 -16.33 -2.15 -19.92
N VAL A 104 -15.19 -2.74 -19.56
CA VAL A 104 -14.40 -2.35 -18.40
C VAL A 104 -13.48 -1.20 -18.81
N VAL A 105 -13.63 -0.05 -18.18
CA VAL A 105 -12.85 1.18 -18.42
C VAL A 105 -12.15 1.65 -17.15
N LYS A 106 -11.09 2.47 -17.28
CA LYS A 106 -10.50 3.18 -16.13
C LYS A 106 -11.51 4.20 -15.61
N LEU A 107 -11.77 4.15 -14.30
CA LEU A 107 -12.66 5.08 -13.60
C LEU A 107 -11.82 6.12 -12.85
N GLN A 108 -12.36 7.32 -12.73
CA GLN A 108 -11.74 8.41 -11.98
C GLN A 108 -12.35 8.49 -10.58
N ALA A 109 -11.49 8.50 -9.56
CA ALA A 109 -11.91 8.80 -8.20
C ALA A 109 -12.02 10.32 -8.03
N GLN A 110 -13.03 10.76 -7.29
CA GLN A 110 -13.33 12.18 -7.04
C GLN A 110 -12.68 12.69 -5.75
N GLY A 111 -12.29 11.77 -4.85
CA GLY A 111 -11.59 12.11 -3.62
C GLY A 111 -10.91 10.90 -3.00
N VAL A 112 -9.97 11.17 -2.10
CA VAL A 112 -9.29 10.16 -1.30
C VAL A 112 -9.16 10.65 0.13
N GLN A 113 -9.38 9.74 1.08
CA GLN A 113 -9.08 9.98 2.48
C GLN A 113 -8.35 8.79 3.09
N ALA A 114 -7.52 9.05 4.10
CA ALA A 114 -6.92 7.98 4.88
C ALA A 114 -7.97 7.38 5.82
N VAL A 115 -7.98 6.06 5.96
CA VAL A 115 -8.87 5.36 6.87
C VAL A 115 -8.13 4.30 7.67
N GLN A 116 -8.60 4.07 8.88
CA GLN A 116 -8.07 3.06 9.79
C GLN A 116 -9.20 2.41 10.58
N GLN A 117 -9.01 1.16 10.96
CA GLN A 117 -9.85 0.50 11.96
C GLN A 117 -9.09 0.40 13.28
N SER A 118 -8.85 1.57 13.88
CA SER A 118 -8.10 1.73 15.12
C SER A 118 -8.91 1.32 16.35
N ARG A 119 -8.20 0.94 17.41
CA ARG A 119 -8.79 0.88 18.75
C ARG A 119 -9.20 2.27 19.24
N PRO A 120 -10.19 2.38 20.14
CA PRO A 120 -10.55 3.64 20.77
C PRO A 120 -9.33 4.32 21.39
N GLY A 121 -9.12 5.60 21.09
CA GLY A 121 -7.98 6.39 21.62
C GLY A 121 -6.63 6.13 20.92
N HIS A 122 -6.56 5.26 19.92
CA HIS A 122 -5.32 4.90 19.22
C HIS A 122 -5.36 5.25 17.73
N GLN A 123 -6.00 6.36 17.37
CA GLN A 123 -5.99 6.85 16.01
C GLN A 123 -4.58 7.32 15.62
N ASP A 124 -4.04 6.78 14.53
CA ASP A 124 -2.88 7.34 13.87
C ASP A 124 -3.32 8.53 13.01
N THR A 125 -2.81 9.72 13.31
CA THR A 125 -3.09 10.94 12.54
C THR A 125 -2.07 11.17 11.42
N SER A 126 -0.95 10.43 11.42
CA SER A 126 0.11 10.58 10.43
C SER A 126 -0.29 10.08 9.04
N ILE A 127 -1.23 9.13 8.96
CA ILE A 127 -1.70 8.52 7.69
C ILE A 127 -2.47 9.49 6.79
N GLY A 128 -2.91 10.64 7.31
CA GLY A 128 -3.67 11.64 6.54
C GLY A 128 -2.82 12.44 5.55
N LYS A 129 -1.49 12.24 5.52
CA LYS A 129 -0.57 12.97 4.66
C LYS A 129 -0.50 12.31 3.28
N ASN A 130 -0.37 13.13 2.23
CA ASN A 130 -0.17 12.70 0.84
C ASN A 130 -1.23 11.71 0.32
N THR A 131 -2.47 11.74 0.83
CA THR A 131 -3.51 10.82 0.37
C THR A 131 -3.78 10.94 -1.13
N ASP A 132 -3.73 12.16 -1.67
CA ASP A 132 -3.98 12.40 -3.09
C ASP A 132 -2.92 11.76 -4.02
N SER A 133 -1.74 11.40 -3.50
CA SER A 133 -0.70 10.76 -4.32
C SER A 133 -1.07 9.36 -4.80
N VAL A 134 -2.12 8.75 -4.24
CA VAL A 134 -2.58 7.43 -4.68
C VAL A 134 -3.51 7.50 -5.89
N ILE A 135 -3.87 8.70 -6.35
CA ILE A 135 -4.69 8.90 -7.57
C ILE A 135 -4.11 9.98 -8.49
N ASP A 136 -2.82 10.33 -8.32
CA ASP A 136 -2.16 11.40 -9.07
C ASP A 136 -1.63 10.95 -10.44
N GLY A 137 -1.86 9.69 -10.81
CA GLY A 137 -1.38 9.08 -12.04
C GLY A 137 0.10 8.68 -12.00
N LYS A 138 0.78 8.77 -10.85
CA LYS A 138 2.19 8.43 -10.70
C LYS A 138 2.37 7.18 -9.86
N ALA A 139 3.29 6.34 -10.28
CA ALA A 139 3.69 5.16 -9.50
C ALA A 139 4.50 5.52 -8.22
N SER A 140 4.75 6.80 -7.95
CA SER A 140 5.50 7.23 -6.77
C SER A 140 4.70 6.95 -5.51
N GLY A 141 5.12 5.94 -4.74
CA GLY A 141 4.49 5.53 -3.49
C GLY A 141 4.73 6.50 -2.35
N ASN A 142 4.09 7.68 -2.42
CA ASN A 142 4.30 8.78 -1.50
C ASN A 142 3.34 8.79 -0.31
N TRP A 143 2.24 8.02 -0.37
CA TRP A 143 1.39 7.78 0.78
C TRP A 143 2.03 6.69 1.64
N GLU A 144 2.10 6.92 2.95
CA GLU A 144 2.70 5.99 3.87
C GLU A 144 2.13 6.08 5.28
N THR A 145 2.22 4.98 6.01
CA THR A 145 1.97 4.97 7.45
C THR A 145 3.22 5.37 8.22
N GLN A 146 3.10 5.64 9.53
CA GLN A 146 4.28 5.53 10.41
C GLN A 146 4.81 4.09 10.46
N SER A 147 5.98 3.91 11.10
CA SER A 147 6.51 2.59 11.42
C SER A 147 5.89 2.05 12.71
N TYR A 148 5.63 0.74 12.74
CA TYR A 148 5.02 0.04 13.86
C TYR A 148 5.96 -0.97 14.51
N ALA A 149 5.59 -1.44 15.71
CA ALA A 149 6.38 -2.42 16.46
C ALA A 149 6.34 -3.84 15.84
N ASP A 150 5.25 -4.17 15.15
CA ASP A 150 5.05 -5.47 14.50
C ASP A 150 4.13 -5.36 13.29
N ALA A 151 3.99 -6.46 12.54
CA ALA A 151 3.19 -6.50 11.32
C ALA A 151 1.67 -6.32 11.57
N GLY A 152 1.21 -6.49 12.81
CA GLY A 152 -0.15 -6.25 13.27
C GLY A 152 -0.35 -4.85 13.85
N PHE A 153 0.42 -3.86 13.38
CA PHE A 153 0.31 -2.45 13.76
C PHE A 153 0.56 -2.21 15.26
N GLY A 154 1.37 -3.04 15.92
CA GLY A 154 1.55 -2.95 17.37
C GLY A 154 0.25 -3.20 18.14
N ASN A 155 -0.70 -3.91 17.51
CA ASN A 155 -2.04 -4.20 18.02
C ASN A 155 -2.98 -2.97 18.13
N TYR A 156 -2.63 -1.82 17.56
CA TYR A 156 -3.45 -0.59 17.65
C TYR A 156 -4.53 -0.47 16.58
N SER A 157 -4.39 -1.17 15.46
CA SER A 157 -5.34 -1.15 14.35
C SER A 157 -5.54 -2.53 13.74
N LYS A 158 -6.73 -2.78 13.20
CA LYS A 158 -7.01 -3.97 12.37
C LYS A 158 -6.64 -3.77 10.90
N GLY A 159 -6.42 -2.53 10.50
CA GLY A 159 -5.97 -2.20 9.15
C GLY A 159 -5.93 -0.69 8.91
N MET A 160 -5.12 -0.28 7.95
CA MET A 160 -4.86 1.14 7.64
C MET A 160 -4.58 1.30 6.15
N GLY A 161 -5.12 2.36 5.55
CA GLY A 161 -5.02 2.57 4.11
C GLY A 161 -5.76 3.82 3.64
N VAL A 162 -6.21 3.75 2.41
CA VAL A 162 -6.91 4.83 1.72
C VAL A 162 -8.29 4.36 1.26
N LEU A 163 -9.27 5.25 1.38
CA LEU A 163 -10.61 5.09 0.86
C LEU A 163 -10.79 6.05 -0.30
N LEU A 164 -11.02 5.51 -1.48
CA LEU A 164 -11.33 6.26 -2.69
C LEU A 164 -12.84 6.48 -2.74
N ASP A 165 -13.24 7.73 -2.95
CA ASP A 165 -14.62 8.12 -3.25
C ASP A 165 -14.77 8.26 -4.77
N MET A 166 -15.61 7.42 -5.38
CA MET A 166 -15.88 7.47 -6.82
C MET A 166 -16.90 8.56 -7.20
N GLY A 167 -17.45 9.28 -6.23
CA GLY A 167 -18.47 10.32 -6.36
C GLY A 167 -19.87 9.78 -6.65
N LYS A 168 -19.98 8.56 -7.17
CA LYS A 168 -21.22 7.85 -7.45
C LYS A 168 -20.99 6.33 -7.41
N PRO A 169 -22.04 5.50 -7.26
CA PRO A 169 -21.91 4.06 -7.39
C PRO A 169 -21.27 3.67 -8.73
N VAL A 170 -20.28 2.78 -8.68
CA VAL A 170 -19.63 2.20 -9.86
C VAL A 170 -19.57 0.69 -9.74
N LYS A 171 -19.58 0.00 -10.88
CA LYS A 171 -19.44 -1.46 -10.93
C LYS A 171 -17.97 -1.83 -11.05
N VAL A 172 -17.33 -2.13 -9.92
CA VAL A 172 -15.90 -2.44 -9.83
C VAL A 172 -15.62 -3.84 -10.37
N ALA A 173 -14.70 -3.92 -11.34
CA ALA A 173 -14.24 -5.15 -11.94
C ALA A 173 -12.85 -5.54 -11.44
N ASN A 174 -11.95 -4.57 -11.31
CA ASN A 174 -10.58 -4.79 -10.90
C ASN A 174 -9.96 -3.51 -10.35
N VAL A 175 -9.05 -3.66 -9.40
CA VAL A 175 -8.32 -2.56 -8.77
C VAL A 175 -6.84 -2.84 -8.92
N LYS A 176 -6.13 -1.96 -9.63
CA LYS A 176 -4.68 -1.98 -9.77
C LYS A 176 -4.07 -1.12 -8.68
N ILE A 177 -3.04 -1.63 -8.01
CA ILE A 177 -2.42 -0.96 -6.87
C ILE A 177 -0.92 -1.05 -7.00
N VAL A 178 -0.24 0.08 -6.93
CA VAL A 178 1.21 0.16 -6.80
C VAL A 178 1.59 0.16 -5.32
N SER A 179 2.44 -0.77 -4.90
CA SER A 179 3.02 -0.80 -3.56
C SER A 179 4.53 -0.97 -3.65
N PRO A 180 5.35 0.01 -3.24
CA PRO A 180 6.82 -0.13 -3.19
C PRO A 180 7.30 -1.19 -2.19
N GLU A 181 6.43 -1.62 -1.28
CA GLU A 181 6.74 -2.57 -0.22
C GLU A 181 6.38 -4.00 -0.65
N SER A 182 7.08 -5.00 -0.09
CA SER A 182 6.82 -6.42 -0.33
C SER A 182 6.44 -7.17 0.96
N GLY A 183 5.57 -8.16 0.83
CA GLY A 183 4.99 -8.91 1.95
C GLY A 183 3.74 -8.27 2.53
N GLY A 184 3.47 -8.54 3.81
CA GLY A 184 2.24 -8.10 4.48
C GLY A 184 0.97 -8.68 3.84
N THR A 185 -0.15 -7.99 4.00
CA THR A 185 -1.42 -8.33 3.37
C THR A 185 -2.14 -7.06 2.99
N LEU A 186 -2.30 -6.85 1.69
CA LEU A 186 -3.10 -5.77 1.12
C LEU A 186 -4.49 -6.32 0.78
N GLN A 187 -5.53 -5.62 1.20
CA GLN A 187 -6.92 -6.00 0.99
C GLN A 187 -7.66 -4.90 0.25
N VAL A 188 -8.63 -5.29 -0.57
CA VAL A 188 -9.55 -4.37 -1.25
C VAL A 188 -10.98 -4.66 -0.84
N LYS A 189 -11.73 -3.62 -0.51
CA LYS A 189 -13.16 -3.69 -0.17
C LYS A 189 -13.95 -2.64 -0.94
N VAL A 190 -15.24 -2.91 -1.21
CA VAL A 190 -16.13 -2.04 -1.99
C VAL A 190 -17.50 -1.95 -1.31
N GLY A 191 -18.17 -0.80 -1.37
CA GLY A 191 -19.51 -0.59 -0.83
C GLY A 191 -19.92 0.88 -0.84
N ASP A 192 -21.03 1.19 -0.16
CA ASP A 192 -21.67 2.53 -0.17
C ASP A 192 -21.53 3.28 1.16
N SER A 193 -20.75 2.74 2.11
CA SER A 193 -20.43 3.36 3.40
C SER A 193 -18.95 3.73 3.44
N GLN A 194 -18.62 4.84 4.09
CA GLN A 194 -17.23 5.22 4.35
C GLN A 194 -16.57 4.37 5.45
N SER A 195 -17.35 3.61 6.21
CA SER A 195 -16.83 2.78 7.30
C SER A 195 -16.20 1.49 6.77
N PRO A 196 -14.93 1.18 7.11
CA PRO A 196 -14.26 -0.05 6.67
C PRO A 196 -14.99 -1.35 7.05
N SER A 197 -15.76 -1.36 8.15
CA SER A 197 -16.51 -2.54 8.60
C SER A 197 -17.65 -2.92 7.66
N ASP A 198 -18.22 -1.92 6.98
CA ASP A 198 -19.46 -2.07 6.21
C ASP A 198 -19.17 -2.38 4.74
N LEU A 199 -17.91 -2.24 4.32
CA LEU A 199 -17.45 -2.55 2.98
C LEU A 199 -17.28 -4.06 2.78
N LYS A 200 -17.69 -4.56 1.61
CA LYS A 200 -17.54 -5.96 1.19
C LYS A 200 -16.12 -6.20 0.68
N ARG A 201 -15.42 -7.18 1.25
CA ARG A 201 -14.11 -7.61 0.74
C ARG A 201 -14.25 -8.24 -0.65
N ILE A 202 -13.47 -7.75 -1.61
CA ILE A 202 -13.40 -8.32 -2.98
C ILE A 202 -12.13 -9.16 -3.20
N GLY A 203 -11.08 -8.93 -2.43
CA GLY A 203 -9.87 -9.75 -2.48
C GLY A 203 -8.78 -9.25 -1.54
N GLU A 204 -7.76 -10.06 -1.35
CA GLU A 204 -6.54 -9.73 -0.61
C GLU A 204 -5.35 -10.54 -1.13
N GLN A 205 -4.15 -9.95 -1.09
CA GLN A 205 -2.91 -10.61 -1.49
C GLN A 205 -1.72 -9.88 -0.84
N PRO A 206 -0.55 -10.53 -0.68
CA PRO A 206 0.66 -9.84 -0.24
C PRO A 206 1.08 -8.78 -1.27
N ALA A 207 1.66 -7.68 -0.80
CA ALA A 207 2.31 -6.74 -1.70
C ALA A 207 3.56 -7.37 -2.31
N ASN A 208 3.86 -7.04 -3.56
CA ASN A 208 4.95 -7.66 -4.33
C ASN A 208 6.12 -6.70 -4.64
N GLY A 209 6.14 -5.51 -4.03
CA GLY A 209 7.13 -4.45 -4.31
C GLY A 209 6.91 -3.73 -5.65
N SER A 210 5.78 -3.97 -6.32
CA SER A 210 5.44 -3.42 -7.63
C SER A 210 3.93 -3.19 -7.78
N GLU A 211 3.40 -3.19 -9.02
CA GLU A 211 1.97 -3.19 -9.28
C GLU A 211 1.37 -4.59 -9.03
N LEU A 212 0.19 -4.63 -8.42
CA LEU A 212 -0.65 -5.82 -8.28
C LEU A 212 -2.09 -5.51 -8.71
N THR A 213 -2.83 -6.54 -9.10
CA THR A 213 -4.24 -6.40 -9.48
C THR A 213 -5.12 -7.28 -8.60
N VAL A 214 -6.15 -6.69 -7.99
CA VAL A 214 -7.22 -7.40 -7.29
C VAL A 214 -8.47 -7.40 -8.16
N THR A 215 -8.95 -8.60 -8.51
CA THR A 215 -10.13 -8.78 -9.37
C THR A 215 -11.37 -9.07 -8.54
N ALA A 216 -12.48 -8.39 -8.83
CA ALA A 216 -13.79 -8.67 -8.27
C ALA A 216 -14.54 -9.68 -9.17
N SER A 217 -14.79 -10.88 -8.64
CA SER A 217 -15.57 -11.92 -9.34
C SER A 217 -16.64 -12.52 -8.41
N PRO A 218 -17.94 -12.25 -8.64
CA PRO A 218 -18.48 -11.33 -9.65
C PRO A 218 -18.10 -9.86 -9.35
N GLN A 219 -18.29 -8.99 -10.35
CA GLN A 219 -18.13 -7.54 -10.17
C GLN A 219 -19.02 -7.02 -9.03
N VAL A 220 -18.53 -6.04 -8.29
CA VAL A 220 -19.22 -5.48 -7.11
C VAL A 220 -19.54 -4.01 -7.34
N THR A 221 -20.78 -3.61 -7.08
CA THR A 221 -21.19 -2.21 -7.13
C THR A 221 -20.95 -1.52 -5.78
N GLY A 222 -20.43 -0.29 -5.83
CA GLY A 222 -20.34 0.59 -4.66
C GLY A 222 -19.74 1.95 -5.02
N GLN A 223 -20.00 2.98 -4.20
CA GLN A 223 -19.38 4.30 -4.35
C GLN A 223 -17.94 4.34 -3.83
N TYR A 224 -17.61 3.57 -2.80
CA TYR A 224 -16.31 3.62 -2.12
C TYR A 224 -15.48 2.38 -2.40
N VAL A 225 -14.18 2.60 -2.63
CA VAL A 225 -13.18 1.54 -2.79
C VAL A 225 -12.09 1.72 -1.74
N LEU A 226 -12.01 0.79 -0.80
CA LEU A 226 -10.97 0.76 0.24
C LEU A 226 -9.80 -0.09 -0.23
N VAL A 227 -8.60 0.49 -0.20
CA VAL A 227 -7.33 -0.22 -0.36
C VAL A 227 -6.51 -0.02 0.90
N TRP A 228 -6.21 -1.12 1.60
CA TRP A 228 -5.56 -1.03 2.92
C TRP A 228 -4.72 -2.25 3.25
N PHE A 229 -3.74 -2.04 4.14
CA PHE A 229 -3.00 -3.13 4.75
C PHE A 229 -3.79 -3.68 5.94
N THR A 230 -3.94 -5.00 6.02
CA THR A 230 -4.42 -5.73 7.21
C THR A 230 -3.28 -6.42 7.95
N LYS A 231 -2.12 -6.56 7.29
CA LYS A 231 -0.82 -6.85 7.88
C LYS A 231 0.23 -6.00 7.17
N LEU A 232 1.13 -5.40 7.92
CA LEU A 232 2.20 -4.58 7.36
C LEU A 232 3.26 -5.45 6.65
N PRO A 233 3.95 -4.88 5.65
CA PRO A 233 5.18 -5.42 5.10
C PRO A 233 6.26 -5.68 6.16
N SER A 234 7.32 -6.39 5.79
CA SER A 234 8.46 -6.66 6.69
C SER A 234 9.18 -5.40 7.17
N SER A 235 9.06 -4.29 6.44
CA SER A 235 9.52 -2.96 6.85
C SER A 235 8.71 -2.34 8.00
N LEU A 236 7.61 -2.99 8.42
CA LEU A 236 6.68 -2.53 9.45
C LEU A 236 6.08 -1.15 9.14
N LYS A 237 6.00 -0.82 7.84
CA LYS A 237 5.48 0.43 7.31
C LYS A 237 4.70 0.14 6.04
N GLY A 238 3.48 0.66 5.93
CA GLY A 238 2.67 0.56 4.73
C GLY A 238 3.00 1.71 3.78
N LYS A 239 3.12 1.42 2.48
CA LYS A 239 3.22 2.46 1.45
C LYS A 239 2.36 2.11 0.25
N LEU A 240 1.73 3.13 -0.33
CA LEU A 240 0.92 3.02 -1.54
C LEU A 240 1.32 4.10 -2.54
N GLY A 241 1.41 3.71 -3.81
CA GLY A 241 1.41 4.62 -4.96
C GLY A 241 0.05 4.64 -5.62
N GLU A 242 0.03 4.82 -6.94
CA GLU A 242 -1.20 4.85 -7.74
C GLU A 242 -2.11 3.64 -7.45
N VAL A 243 -3.39 3.96 -7.24
CA VAL A 243 -4.53 3.05 -7.16
C VAL A 243 -5.45 3.42 -8.32
N THR A 244 -5.62 2.50 -9.26
CA THR A 244 -6.53 2.68 -10.40
C THR A 244 -7.69 1.69 -10.32
N VAL A 245 -8.91 2.20 -10.33
CA VAL A 245 -10.14 1.40 -10.37
C VAL A 245 -10.59 1.20 -11.82
N TYR A 246 -10.89 -0.05 -12.18
CA TYR A 246 -11.46 -0.43 -13.46
C TYR A 246 -12.87 -1.00 -13.28
N GLY A 247 -13.77 -0.61 -14.17
CA GLY A 247 -15.17 -0.99 -14.05
C GLY A 247 -16.06 -0.33 -15.09
N ALA A 248 -17.34 -0.24 -14.77
CA ALA A 248 -18.32 0.53 -15.53
C ALA A 248 -19.08 1.47 -14.59
N ALA A 249 -19.82 2.44 -15.15
CA ALA A 249 -20.80 3.19 -14.37
C ALA A 249 -21.79 2.21 -13.70
N GLY A 250 -22.14 2.49 -12.45
CA GLY A 250 -23.04 1.67 -11.63
C GLY A 250 -24.50 1.89 -11.97
#